data_AF-A0AAN7GPL6-F1
#
_entry.id   AF-A0AAN7GPL6-F1
#
_cell.length_a   1.000
_cell.length_b   1.000
_cell.length_c   1.000
_cell.angle_alpha   90.00
_cell.angle_beta   90.00
_cell.angle_gamma   90.00
#
_symmetry.space_group_name_H-M   'P 1'
#
loop_
_entity.id
_entity.type
_entity.pdbx_description
1 polymer ?
#
loop_
_entity_poly.entity_id
_entity_poly.type
_entity_poly.pdbx_seq_one_letter_code
_entity_poly.pdbx_strand_id
1 'polypeptide(L)'
;MEVFVMQVETILSQHPGVRGVVVLGVPEPRLSEMVVGCVQLEVEWQWSDKSFGDPPRNKNHNVLSGETLRQFCRRNNLTGFKIPRVFFQWKKPFPTTSTGKVIRGKLLDEVISILQPLHSSM
;
A
#
# COMPACT_ATOMS: atom_id res chain seq x y z
N MET A 1 -12.19 -1.69 13.41
CA MET A 1 -10.94 -1.36 12.68
C MET A 1 -10.61 -2.43 11.64
N GLU A 2 -10.55 -3.71 12.00
CA GLU A 2 -10.21 -4.82 11.08
C GLU A 2 -11.16 -5.01 9.88
N VAL A 3 -12.47 -4.73 10.03
CA VAL A 3 -13.45 -4.91 8.94
C VAL A 3 -13.18 -4.01 7.74
N PHE A 4 -12.68 -2.79 7.96
CA PHE A 4 -12.36 -1.86 6.86
C PHE A 4 -11.04 -2.22 6.18
N VAL A 5 -10.07 -2.75 6.94
CA VAL A 5 -8.78 -3.22 6.42
C VAL A 5 -9.00 -4.33 5.39
N MET A 6 -9.79 -5.35 5.75
CA MET A 6 -10.12 -6.45 4.83
C MET A 6 -10.87 -5.97 3.58
N GLN A 7 -11.80 -5.02 3.72
CA GLN A 7 -12.51 -4.44 2.58
C GLN A 7 -11.55 -3.76 1.59
N VAL A 8 -10.60 -2.97 2.12
CA VAL A 8 -9.62 -2.25 1.30
C VAL A 8 -8.64 -3.22 0.64
N GLU A 9 -8.15 -4.23 1.37
CA GLU A 9 -7.31 -5.30 0.82
C GLU A 9 -8.02 -6.05 -0.31
N THR A 10 -9.30 -6.40 -0.11
CA THR A 10 -10.12 -7.11 -1.10
C THR A 10 -10.32 -6.30 -2.38
N ILE A 11 -10.46 -4.98 -2.26
CA ILE A 11 -10.60 -4.12 -3.43
C ILE A 11 -9.24 -4.00 -4.12
N LEU A 12 -8.18 -3.65 -3.40
CA LEU A 12 -6.86 -3.45 -3.97
C LEU A 12 -6.31 -4.72 -4.66
N SER A 13 -6.64 -5.92 -4.15
CA SER A 13 -6.23 -7.19 -4.78
C SER A 13 -6.89 -7.46 -6.13
N GLN A 14 -7.98 -6.76 -6.48
CA GLN A 14 -8.62 -6.87 -7.79
C GLN A 14 -7.93 -6.02 -8.86
N HIS A 15 -6.99 -5.15 -8.48
CA HIS A 15 -6.24 -4.37 -9.45
C HIS A 15 -5.19 -5.25 -10.16
N PRO A 16 -5.11 -5.27 -11.51
CA PRO A 16 -4.24 -6.20 -12.25
C PRO A 16 -2.74 -6.02 -11.96
N GLY A 17 -2.33 -4.85 -11.49
CA GLY A 17 -0.96 -4.58 -11.06
C GLY A 17 -0.61 -4.99 -9.63
N VAL A 18 -1.56 -5.50 -8.86
CA VAL A 18 -1.37 -5.88 -7.46
C VAL A 18 -1.30 -7.41 -7.37
N ARG A 19 -0.11 -7.92 -7.06
CA ARG A 19 0.10 -9.34 -6.74
C ARG A 19 -0.28 -9.67 -5.30
N GLY A 20 -0.06 -8.73 -4.40
CA GLY A 20 -0.36 -8.89 -2.99
C GLY A 20 -0.48 -7.55 -2.29
N VAL A 21 -1.34 -7.47 -1.29
CA VAL A 21 -1.58 -6.24 -0.54
C VAL A 21 -1.81 -6.56 0.93
N VAL A 22 -1.26 -5.73 1.80
CA VAL A 22 -1.58 -5.72 3.23
C VAL A 22 -1.86 -4.28 3.64
N VAL A 23 -2.98 -4.06 4.30
CA VAL A 23 -3.38 -2.74 4.80
C VAL A 23 -3.19 -2.70 6.31
N LEU A 24 -2.62 -1.62 6.81
CA LEU A 24 -2.28 -1.44 8.20
C LEU A 24 -2.76 -0.08 8.70
N GLY A 25 -3.26 -0.05 9.93
CA GLY A 25 -3.38 1.17 10.72
C GLY A 25 -2.03 1.47 11.36
N VAL A 26 -1.52 2.68 11.16
CA VAL A 26 -0.26 3.14 11.74
C VAL A 26 -0.56 4.35 12.63
N PRO A 27 -0.13 4.34 13.90
CA PRO A 27 -0.27 5.50 14.77
C PRO A 27 0.37 6.75 14.15
N GLU A 28 -0.40 7.84 14.04
CA GLU A 28 0.06 9.09 13.42
C GLU A 28 -0.21 10.25 14.40
N PRO A 29 0.80 11.03 14.81
CA PRO A 29 0.66 12.04 15.87
C PRO A 29 -0.44 13.08 15.62
N ARG A 30 -0.72 13.43 14.36
CA ARG A 30 -1.69 14.46 13.97
C ARG A 30 -3.07 13.90 13.66
N LEU A 31 -3.19 12.61 13.31
CA LEU A 31 -4.45 11.98 12.89
C LEU A 31 -4.97 10.88 13.81
N SER A 32 -4.33 10.64 14.95
CA SER A 32 -4.54 9.48 15.83
C SER A 32 -4.11 8.16 15.17
N GLU A 33 -4.53 7.90 13.92
CA GLU A 33 -4.11 6.77 13.10
C GLU A 33 -4.19 7.12 11.60
N MET A 34 -3.26 6.59 10.80
CA MET A 34 -3.29 6.66 9.35
C MET A 34 -3.34 5.26 8.72
N VAL A 35 -4.06 5.13 7.61
CA VAL A 35 -4.10 3.87 6.85
C VAL A 35 -2.95 3.83 5.83
N VAL A 36 -2.16 2.76 5.88
CA VAL A 36 -1.03 2.50 4.97
C VAL A 36 -1.27 1.21 4.20
N GLY A 37 -1.04 1.23 2.89
CA GLY A 37 -1.10 0.05 2.02
C GLY A 37 0.29 -0.43 1.60
N CYS A 38 0.68 -1.63 1.99
CA CYS A 38 1.90 -2.29 1.49
C CYS A 38 1.54 -3.14 0.28
N VAL A 39 2.14 -2.87 -0.88
CA VAL A 39 1.73 -3.43 -2.16
C VAL A 39 2.89 -4.13 -2.83
N GLN A 40 2.70 -5.42 -3.14
CA GLN A 40 3.56 -6.17 -4.04
C GLN A 40 3.01 -6.07 -5.47
N LEU A 41 3.87 -5.69 -6.41
CA LEU A 41 3.50 -5.57 -7.81
C LEU A 41 3.52 -6.92 -8.51
N GLU A 42 2.73 -7.02 -9.58
CA GLU A 42 2.91 -8.11 -10.54
C GLU A 42 4.19 -7.95 -11.38
N VAL A 43 4.70 -9.06 -11.93
CA VAL A 43 6.01 -9.21 -12.61
C VAL A 43 6.19 -8.22 -13.78
N GLU A 44 5.11 -7.84 -14.45
CA GLU A 44 5.16 -6.90 -15.60
C GLU A 44 4.87 -5.44 -15.24
N TRP A 45 4.63 -5.15 -13.95
CA TRP A 45 4.25 -3.82 -13.48
C TRP A 45 5.43 -3.07 -12.86
N GLN A 46 5.42 -1.75 -13.01
CA GLN A 46 6.43 -0.87 -12.43
C GLN A 46 5.79 0.11 -11.45
N TRP A 47 6.46 0.36 -10.32
CA TRP A 47 6.03 1.38 -9.38
C TRP A 47 6.53 2.75 -9.83
N SER A 48 5.67 3.75 -9.85
CA SER A 48 6.06 5.16 -10.07
C SER A 48 5.31 6.06 -9.11
N ASP A 49 6.02 6.74 -8.23
CA ASP A 49 5.46 7.79 -7.38
C ASP A 49 5.48 9.17 -8.06
N LYS A 50 6.00 9.24 -9.29
CA LYS A 50 6.17 10.51 -10.01
C LYS A 50 4.87 10.94 -10.67
N SER A 51 4.37 12.11 -10.26
CA SER A 51 3.46 12.92 -11.06
C SER A 51 4.19 13.35 -12.34
N PHE A 52 3.77 12.83 -13.50
CA PHE A 52 4.14 13.27 -14.86
C PHE A 52 5.64 13.47 -15.17
N GLY A 53 6.26 12.57 -15.95
CA GLY A 53 7.50 12.92 -16.68
C GLY A 53 8.52 11.80 -16.93
N ASP A 54 8.45 10.66 -16.23
CA ASP A 54 9.28 9.50 -16.57
C ASP A 54 8.50 8.60 -17.54
N PRO A 55 9.00 8.34 -18.77
CA PRO A 55 8.36 7.39 -19.66
C PRO A 55 8.37 6.00 -19.00
N PRO A 56 7.27 5.22 -19.09
CA PRO A 56 7.24 3.85 -18.59
C PRO A 56 8.38 3.06 -19.23
N ARG A 57 9.24 2.42 -18.42
CA ARG A 57 10.36 1.63 -18.96
C ARG A 57 9.92 0.32 -19.62
N ASN A 58 8.65 -0.06 -19.51
CA ASN A 58 8.10 -1.27 -20.13
C ASN A 58 7.31 -0.92 -21.39
N LYS A 59 7.35 -1.82 -22.38
CA LYS A 59 6.62 -1.69 -23.65
C LYS A 59 5.11 -1.65 -23.48
N ASN A 60 4.59 -2.13 -22.34
CA ASN A 60 3.14 -2.28 -22.10
C ASN A 60 2.51 -1.13 -21.30
N HIS A 61 3.29 -0.11 -20.89
CA HIS A 61 2.83 1.01 -20.06
C HIS A 61 2.16 0.61 -18.72
N ASN A 62 2.47 -0.59 -18.19
CA ASN A 62 1.93 -1.09 -16.93
C ASN A 62 2.63 -0.40 -15.74
N VAL A 63 2.09 0.74 -15.32
CA VAL A 63 2.61 1.55 -14.21
C VAL A 63 1.57 1.61 -13.08
N LEU A 64 2.01 1.33 -11.86
CA LEU A 64 1.23 1.44 -10.65
C LEU A 64 1.79 2.55 -9.75
N SER A 65 0.91 3.36 -9.19
CA SER A 65 1.26 4.42 -8.24
C SER A 65 0.29 4.43 -7.07
N GLY A 66 0.67 5.10 -5.98
CA GLY A 66 -0.25 5.37 -4.88
C GLY A 66 -1.50 6.15 -5.32
N GLU A 67 -1.37 7.05 -6.31
CA GLU A 67 -2.50 7.77 -6.87
C GLU A 67 -3.44 6.87 -7.69
N THR A 68 -2.88 6.00 -8.55
CA THR A 68 -3.66 5.02 -9.32
C THR A 68 -4.47 4.13 -8.39
N LEU A 69 -3.86 3.62 -7.32
CA LEU A 69 -4.54 2.80 -6.32
C LEU A 69 -5.61 3.58 -5.54
N ARG A 70 -5.33 4.84 -5.18
CA ARG A 70 -6.32 5.72 -4.53
C ARG A 70 -7.53 5.97 -5.44
N GLN A 71 -7.30 6.25 -6.72
CA GLN A 71 -8.37 6.40 -7.72
C GLN A 71 -9.15 5.10 -7.90
N PHE A 72 -8.47 3.95 -7.94
CA PHE A 72 -9.10 2.64 -8.03
C PHE A 72 -10.03 2.38 -6.82
N CYS A 73 -9.59 2.69 -5.60
CA CYS A 73 -10.43 2.62 -4.41
C CYS A 73 -11.67 3.52 -4.50
N ARG A 74 -11.51 4.77 -4.97
CA ARG A 74 -12.63 5.71 -5.15
C ARG A 74 -13.65 5.20 -6.18
N ARG A 75 -13.19 4.65 -7.31
CA ARG A 75 -14.06 4.06 -8.34
C ARG A 75 -14.85 2.86 -7.83
N ASN A 76 -14.29 2.13 -6.86
CA ASN A 76 -14.96 1.02 -6.17
C ASN A 76 -15.77 1.47 -4.93
N ASN A 77 -16.16 2.75 -4.86
CA ASN A 77 -17.03 3.32 -3.82
C ASN A 77 -16.51 3.18 -2.37
N LEU A 78 -15.20 3.09 -2.16
CA LEU A 78 -14.63 3.20 -0.81
C LEU A 78 -14.76 4.63 -0.28
N THR A 79 -15.28 4.74 0.94
CA THR A 79 -15.33 6.03 1.65
C THR A 79 -13.92 6.58 1.87
N GLY A 80 -13.73 7.89 1.66
CA GLY A 80 -12.39 8.50 1.60
C GLY A 80 -11.48 8.22 2.80
N PHE A 81 -12.02 8.18 4.02
CA PHE A 81 -11.23 7.91 5.23
C PHE A 81 -10.70 6.47 5.32
N LYS A 82 -11.28 5.52 4.56
CA LYS A 82 -10.81 4.12 4.50
C LYS A 82 -9.67 3.95 3.48
N ILE A 83 -9.49 4.90 2.58
CA ILE A 83 -8.50 4.78 1.51
C ILE A 83 -7.11 5.06 2.08
N PRO A 84 -6.11 4.20 1.83
CA PRO A 84 -4.76 4.43 2.34
C PRO A 84 -4.22 5.79 1.93
N ARG A 85 -3.65 6.51 2.90
CA ARG A 85 -3.02 7.82 2.67
C ARG A 85 -1.66 7.63 1.99
N VAL A 86 -0.94 6.58 2.38
CA VAL A 86 0.38 6.23 1.84
C VAL A 86 0.34 4.80 1.32
N PHE A 87 1.01 4.58 0.20
CA PHE A 87 1.26 3.25 -0.34
C PHE A 87 2.76 3.02 -0.45
N PHE A 88 3.22 1.83 -0.06
CA PHE A 88 4.61 1.41 -0.20
C PHE A 88 4.73 0.25 -1.18
N GLN A 89 5.69 0.34 -2.10
CA GLN A 89 6.12 -0.80 -2.88
C GLN A 89 6.86 -1.79 -1.99
N TRP A 90 6.21 -2.91 -1.66
CA TRP A 90 6.81 -4.01 -0.91
C TRP A 90 7.57 -4.94 -1.86
N LYS A 91 8.91 -4.91 -1.81
CA LYS A 91 9.77 -5.65 -2.76
C LYS A 91 10.15 -7.06 -2.32
N LYS A 92 9.92 -7.39 -1.05
CA LYS A 92 10.22 -8.70 -0.44
C LYS A 92 8.92 -9.46 -0.12
N PRO A 93 8.97 -10.77 0.14
CA PRO A 93 7.80 -11.51 0.64
C PRO A 93 7.22 -10.87 1.90
N PHE A 94 5.90 -10.94 2.08
CA PHE A 94 5.30 -10.52 3.35
C PHE A 94 5.75 -11.46 4.47
N PRO A 95 5.97 -10.95 5.70
CA PRO A 95 6.29 -11.80 6.83
C PRO A 95 5.10 -12.72 7.10
N THR A 96 5.33 -14.04 7.06
CA THR A 96 4.28 -15.05 7.26
C THR A 96 4.67 -16.03 8.36
N THR A 97 3.67 -16.66 8.98
CA THR A 97 3.86 -17.81 9.88
C THR A 97 4.28 -19.05 9.08
N SER A 98 4.71 -20.11 9.76
CA SER A 98 4.97 -21.41 9.13
C SER A 98 3.73 -22.00 8.42
N THR A 99 2.54 -21.47 8.71
CA THR A 99 1.25 -21.83 8.08
C THR A 99 0.82 -20.85 6.98
N GLY A 100 1.67 -19.89 6.60
CA GLY A 100 1.41 -18.94 5.51
C GLY A 100 0.56 -17.72 5.88
N LYS A 101 0.17 -17.53 7.15
CA LYS A 101 -0.61 -16.36 7.58
C LYS A 101 0.30 -15.14 7.71
N VAL A 102 -0.12 -14.00 7.17
CA VAL A 102 0.64 -12.74 7.30
C VAL A 102 0.73 -12.32 8.78
N ILE A 103 1.95 -12.04 9.23
CA ILE A 103 2.25 -11.53 10.57
C ILE A 103 2.20 -10.00 10.52
N ARG A 104 1.00 -9.42 10.68
CA ARG A 104 0.77 -7.97 10.58
C ARG A 104 1.63 -7.15 11.53
N GLY A 105 1.88 -7.64 12.76
CA GLY A 105 2.71 -6.95 13.75
C GLY A 105 4.17 -6.73 13.29
N LYS A 106 4.79 -7.74 12.64
CA LYS A 106 6.14 -7.60 12.07
C LYS A 106 6.16 -6.61 10.91
N LEU A 107 5.13 -6.67 10.05
CA LEU A 107 5.02 -5.73 8.94
C LEU A 107 4.82 -4.29 9.43
N LEU A 108 4.01 -4.11 10.49
CA LEU A 108 3.77 -2.81 11.12
C LEU A 108 5.05 -2.19 11.68
N ASP A 109 5.86 -2.98 12.38
CA ASP A 109 7.17 -2.53 12.91
C ASP A 109 8.08 -2.01 11.80
N GLU A 110 8.18 -2.74 10.69
CA GLU A 110 8.96 -2.31 9.52
C GLU A 110 8.40 -1.03 8.88
N VAL A 111 7.07 -0.93 8.75
CA VAL A 111 6.42 0.27 8.21
C VAL A 111 6.66 1.49 9.10
N ILE A 112 6.56 1.32 10.43
CA ILE A 112 6.86 2.38 11.40
C ILE A 112 8.33 2.80 11.27
N SER A 113 9.26 1.84 11.18
CA SER A 113 10.69 2.14 10.99
C SER A 113 10.96 2.94 9.70
N ILE A 114 10.24 2.65 8.61
CA ILE A 114 10.33 3.41 7.35
C ILE A 114 9.77 4.84 7.52
N LEU A 115 8.72 5.01 8.33
CA LEU A 115 8.06 6.30 8.55
C LEU A 115 8.74 7.17 9.62
N GLN A 116 9.41 6.59 10.62
CA GLN A 116 10.11 7.29 11.70
C GLN A 116 11.13 8.36 11.25
N PRO A 117 12.01 8.13 10.23
CA PRO A 117 12.94 9.16 9.78
C PRO A 117 12.26 10.42 9.21
N LEU A 118 10.94 10.40 8.96
CA LEU A 118 10.17 11.58 8.54
C LEU A 118 9.74 12.47 9.72
N HIS A 119 9.84 11.99 10.97
CA HIS A 119 9.41 12.72 12.17
C HIS A 119 10.56 13.26 13.03
N SER A 120 11.82 12.88 12.77
CA SER A 120 12.98 13.31 13.58
C SER A 120 13.65 14.60 13.10
N SER A 121 13.05 15.33 12.15
CA SER A 121 13.47 16.69 11.78
C SER A 121 12.45 17.72 12.26
N MET A 122 12.39 17.92 13.58
CA MET A 122 11.91 19.14 14.23
C MET A 122 12.73 19.39 15.49
#